data_AF-A0A0J7I658-F1
#
_entry.id   AF-A0A0J7I658-F1
#
_cell.length_a   1.000
_cell.length_b   1.000
_cell.length_c   1.000
_cell.angle_alpha   90.00
_cell.angle_beta   90.00
_cell.angle_gamma   90.00
#
_symmetry.space_group_name_H-M   'P 1'
#
loop_
_entity.id
_entity.type
_entity.pdbx_description
1 polymer ?
#
loop_
_entity_poly.entity_id
_entity_poly.type
_entity_poly.pdbx_seq_one_letter_code
_entity_poly.pdbx_strand_id
1 'polypeptide(L)'
;MSNIINQPDGKEAFFSEKTGKILSIFGLITIAITILLYILFGSWYFEWYFDEAIMGQFGDFIGGFIGSLFSLAGVILFYVALKEQRKDININQQNLGLQTDALEQQVIEFKNQKEELIETRKVYEEQTKLIMEQTNLYKLQNREMKEQSGIAKAQQFDTSFFSYLSIFNELKNSLNHLIPSKNYFGTLTEKLKGTQLDEDSIGKSINIICEKYLEVYNENKDKLSPYFKTLYRLMVLVDSANIDEYKKSEYFKLIRSQLSDDELLVLYYNYHTSLGLKVRSYVIKYGLFKHLNTLDKYEFECELVGIKRYKLEQFLKNNEHIIVDGLKNFASIESSTDIFKSITYELLGLNIEVKLEISNNFKFSLIFDLNDFNNHTDITKELIKKIISRHLYTILYFSKFQKPTESELNISVIETDQRIEFLFIVENLQDL
;
A
#
# COMPACT_ATOMS: atom_id res chain seq x y z
N MET A 1 -52.37 -57.98 7.40
CA MET A 1 -53.28 -59.10 7.70
C MET A 1 -54.29 -58.62 8.73
N SER A 2 -55.45 -58.16 8.28
CA SER A 2 -56.56 -57.73 9.13
C SER A 2 -57.59 -58.84 9.27
N ASN A 3 -58.27 -58.84 10.42
CA ASN A 3 -59.50 -59.57 10.75
C ASN A 3 -59.33 -60.99 11.29
N ILE A 4 -59.07 -61.07 12.60
CA ILE A 4 -59.73 -62.09 13.43
C ILE A 4 -60.67 -61.32 14.36
N ILE A 5 -61.93 -61.22 13.92
CA ILE A 5 -63.04 -60.80 14.76
C ILE A 5 -63.31 -61.99 15.69
N ASN A 6 -62.86 -61.89 16.94
CA ASN A 6 -63.32 -62.80 17.99
C ASN A 6 -64.82 -62.54 18.20
N GLN A 7 -65.66 -63.50 17.80
CA GLN A 7 -67.04 -63.57 18.26
C GLN A 7 -67.05 -63.73 19.78
N PRO A 8 -67.89 -63.01 20.53
CA PRO A 8 -68.00 -63.22 21.97
C PRO A 8 -68.60 -64.59 22.22
N ASP A 9 -67.79 -65.44 22.85
CA ASP A 9 -68.14 -66.79 23.28
C ASP A 9 -69.44 -66.73 24.10
N GLY A 10 -70.46 -67.54 23.78
CA GLY A 10 -71.79 -67.48 24.42
C GLY A 10 -71.81 -67.65 25.95
N LYS A 11 -70.68 -68.04 26.55
CA LYS A 11 -70.47 -68.06 28.02
C LYS A 11 -70.26 -66.67 28.62
N GLU A 12 -69.81 -65.69 27.84
CA GLU A 12 -69.63 -64.30 28.29
C GLU A 12 -70.96 -63.58 28.52
N ALA A 13 -72.04 -64.04 27.87
CA ALA A 13 -73.37 -63.45 28.05
C ALA A 13 -73.94 -63.70 29.46
N PHE A 14 -73.59 -64.82 30.10
CA PHE A 14 -74.08 -65.14 31.45
C PHE A 14 -73.25 -64.46 32.54
N PHE A 15 -71.92 -64.46 32.41
CA PHE A 15 -71.00 -63.81 33.36
C PHE A 15 -70.56 -62.44 32.84
N SER A 16 -71.52 -61.53 32.69
CA SER A 16 -71.26 -60.15 32.28
C SER A 16 -71.56 -59.18 33.40
N GLU A 17 -70.92 -58.02 33.38
CA GLU A 17 -71.24 -56.92 34.30
C GLU A 17 -72.74 -56.57 34.24
N LYS A 18 -73.33 -56.63 33.04
CA LYS A 18 -74.77 -56.43 32.83
C LYS A 18 -75.59 -57.48 33.55
N THR A 19 -75.21 -58.75 33.47
CA THR A 19 -75.94 -59.86 34.12
C THR A 19 -75.83 -59.78 35.64
N GLY A 20 -74.63 -59.47 36.17
CA GLY A 20 -74.45 -59.21 37.61
C GLY A 20 -75.30 -58.04 38.10
N LYS A 21 -75.32 -56.92 37.37
CA LYS A 21 -76.17 -55.77 37.67
C LYS A 21 -77.66 -56.11 37.62
N ILE A 22 -78.11 -56.86 36.60
CA ILE A 22 -79.51 -57.29 36.46
C ILE A 22 -79.93 -58.20 37.61
N LEU A 23 -79.07 -59.14 38.03
CA LEU A 23 -79.34 -60.00 39.18
C LEU A 23 -79.46 -59.20 40.48
N SER A 24 -78.58 -58.23 40.72
CA SER A 24 -78.68 -57.34 41.88
C SER A 24 -79.97 -56.52 41.85
N ILE A 25 -80.34 -55.96 40.69
CA ILE A 25 -81.58 -55.19 40.51
C ILE A 25 -82.81 -56.08 40.72
N PHE A 26 -82.80 -57.31 40.19
CA PHE A 26 -83.87 -58.28 40.40
C PHE A 26 -84.00 -58.69 41.86
N GLY A 27 -82.88 -58.89 42.56
CA GLY A 27 -82.84 -59.11 44.01
C GLY A 27 -83.49 -57.95 44.78
N LEU A 28 -83.18 -56.70 44.41
CA LEU A 28 -83.81 -55.52 45.01
C LEU A 28 -85.32 -55.43 44.72
N ILE A 29 -85.73 -55.73 43.50
CA ILE A 29 -87.15 -55.72 43.10
C ILE A 29 -87.93 -56.81 43.84
N THR A 30 -87.35 -58.00 44.00
CA THR A 30 -87.98 -59.08 44.77
C THR A 30 -88.12 -58.72 46.24
N ILE A 31 -87.11 -58.09 46.87
CA ILE A 31 -87.27 -57.52 48.23
C ILE A 31 -88.47 -56.57 48.27
N ALA A 32 -88.55 -55.61 47.34
CA ALA A 32 -89.60 -54.61 47.31
C ALA A 32 -91.00 -55.22 47.10
N ILE A 33 -91.13 -56.22 46.23
CA ILE A 33 -92.38 -56.95 45.99
C ILE A 33 -92.78 -57.77 47.21
N THR A 34 -91.84 -58.45 47.87
CA THR A 34 -92.17 -59.21 49.09
C THR A 34 -92.60 -58.30 50.22
N ILE A 35 -91.96 -57.14 50.39
CA ILE A 35 -92.41 -56.10 51.34
C ILE A 35 -93.82 -55.60 50.96
N LEU A 36 -94.09 -55.36 49.68
CA LEU A 36 -95.39 -54.89 49.21
C LEU A 36 -96.50 -55.94 49.42
N LEU A 37 -96.24 -57.21 49.10
CA LEU A 37 -97.19 -58.32 49.31
C LEU A 37 -97.47 -58.54 50.79
N TYR A 38 -96.44 -58.43 51.64
CA TYR A 38 -96.59 -58.44 53.09
C TYR A 38 -97.54 -57.32 53.54
N ILE A 39 -97.40 -56.12 52.97
CA ILE A 39 -98.29 -55.00 53.28
C ILE A 39 -99.72 -55.20 52.77
N LEU A 40 -99.92 -55.74 51.57
CA LEU A 40 -101.24 -55.82 50.92
C LEU A 40 -102.11 -56.99 51.40
N PHE A 41 -101.51 -58.16 51.65
CA PHE A 41 -102.23 -59.40 51.97
C PHE A 41 -102.08 -59.84 53.43
N GLY A 42 -101.34 -59.08 54.25
CA GLY A 42 -101.33 -59.29 55.69
C GLY A 42 -102.74 -59.09 56.26
N SER A 43 -103.21 -60.04 57.06
CA SER A 43 -104.44 -59.87 57.84
C SER A 43 -104.18 -58.87 58.96
N TRP A 44 -104.36 -57.57 58.69
CA TRP A 44 -104.17 -56.50 59.66
C TRP A 44 -105.32 -56.48 60.67
N TYR A 45 -105.37 -57.45 61.58
CA TYR A 45 -106.00 -57.21 62.88
C TYR A 45 -104.98 -56.45 63.71
N PHE A 46 -105.31 -55.22 64.10
CA PHE A 46 -104.46 -54.39 64.94
C PHE A 46 -104.51 -54.93 66.38
N GLU A 47 -103.92 -56.10 66.60
CA GLU A 47 -103.60 -56.65 67.92
C GLU A 47 -102.09 -56.48 68.17
N TRP A 48 -101.74 -56.08 69.40
CA TRP A 48 -100.37 -55.72 69.81
C TRP A 48 -99.41 -56.91 69.99
N TYR A 49 -99.66 -58.04 69.34
CA TYR A 49 -98.74 -59.18 69.34
C TYR A 49 -98.30 -59.50 67.92
N PHE A 50 -97.04 -59.21 67.63
CA PHE A 50 -96.36 -59.58 66.39
C PHE A 50 -96.16 -61.10 66.36
N ASP A 51 -96.54 -61.76 65.26
CA ASP A 51 -96.27 -63.18 65.07
C ASP A 51 -94.80 -63.39 64.63
N GLU A 52 -93.96 -63.77 65.60
CA GLU A 52 -92.52 -64.00 65.41
C GLU A 52 -92.24 -65.09 64.35
N ALA A 53 -93.16 -66.03 64.14
CA ALA A 53 -93.00 -67.09 63.14
C ALA A 53 -93.09 -66.54 61.71
N ILE A 54 -93.99 -65.58 61.45
CA ILE A 54 -94.15 -64.96 60.13
C ILE A 54 -92.95 -64.08 59.80
N MET A 55 -92.43 -63.33 60.79
CA MET A 55 -91.23 -62.51 60.58
C MET A 55 -89.97 -63.37 60.39
N GLY A 56 -89.86 -64.50 61.09
CA GLY A 56 -88.81 -65.49 60.87
C GLY A 56 -88.83 -66.04 59.45
N GLN A 57 -90.00 -66.45 58.93
CA GLN A 57 -90.15 -66.92 57.55
C GLN A 57 -89.82 -65.84 56.51
N PHE A 58 -90.14 -64.58 56.79
CA PHE A 58 -89.73 -63.45 55.94
C PHE A 58 -88.21 -63.28 55.95
N GLY A 59 -87.58 -63.28 57.13
CA GLY A 59 -86.13 -63.23 57.28
C GLY A 59 -85.41 -64.38 56.57
N ASP A 60 -85.96 -65.60 56.64
CA ASP A 60 -85.44 -66.79 55.96
C ASP A 60 -85.53 -66.67 54.43
N PHE A 61 -86.60 -66.06 53.91
CA PHE A 61 -86.74 -65.79 52.47
C PHE A 61 -85.74 -64.73 51.99
N ILE A 62 -85.61 -63.60 52.71
CA ILE A 62 -84.65 -62.55 52.35
C ILE A 62 -83.21 -63.07 52.49
N GLY A 63 -82.87 -63.72 53.60
CA GLY A 63 -81.52 -64.23 53.87
C GLY A 63 -81.14 -65.40 52.96
N GLY A 64 -82.04 -66.37 52.79
CA GLY A 64 -81.81 -67.57 52.01
C GLY A 64 -81.86 -67.34 50.51
N PHE A 65 -82.98 -66.82 50.00
CA PHE A 65 -83.21 -66.67 48.56
C PHE A 65 -82.52 -65.42 48.01
N ILE A 66 -82.78 -64.25 48.61
CA ILE A 66 -82.23 -62.98 48.12
C ILE A 66 -80.74 -62.85 48.47
N GLY A 67 -80.30 -63.28 49.65
CA GLY A 67 -78.88 -63.32 50.00
C GLY A 67 -78.05 -64.18 49.03
N SER A 68 -78.59 -65.33 48.59
CA SER A 68 -77.97 -66.17 47.57
C SER A 68 -77.92 -65.50 46.19
N LEU A 69 -78.98 -64.77 45.80
CA LEU A 69 -79.01 -63.96 44.57
C LEU A 69 -77.93 -62.86 44.56
N PHE A 70 -77.77 -62.13 45.67
CA PHE A 70 -76.73 -61.11 45.82
C PHE A 70 -75.32 -61.70 45.89
N SER A 71 -75.14 -62.83 46.56
CA SER A 71 -73.86 -63.55 46.58
C SER A 71 -73.46 -63.99 45.17
N LEU A 72 -74.42 -64.54 44.40
CA LEU A 72 -74.22 -64.90 43.00
C LEU A 72 -73.87 -63.67 42.16
N ALA A 73 -74.57 -62.55 42.34
CA ALA A 73 -74.26 -61.29 41.66
C ALA A 73 -72.86 -60.76 42.02
N GLY A 74 -72.46 -60.84 43.29
CA GLY A 74 -71.14 -60.44 43.78
C GLY A 74 -70.01 -61.29 43.19
N VAL A 75 -70.19 -62.62 43.12
CA VAL A 75 -69.24 -63.53 42.48
C VAL A 75 -69.10 -63.23 40.98
N ILE A 76 -70.21 -62.96 40.28
CA ILE A 76 -70.19 -62.59 38.85
C ILE A 76 -69.40 -61.28 38.66
N LEU A 77 -69.68 -60.24 39.45
CA LEU A 77 -69.01 -58.95 39.33
C LEU A 77 -67.52 -59.03 39.69
N PHE A 78 -67.16 -59.77 40.75
CA PHE A 78 -65.77 -59.99 41.13
C PHE A 78 -64.98 -60.78 40.06
N TYR A 79 -65.60 -61.80 39.47
CA TYR A 79 -65.00 -62.56 38.37
C TYR A 79 -64.75 -61.67 37.14
N VAL A 80 -65.70 -60.81 36.79
CA VAL A 80 -65.53 -59.84 35.69
C VAL A 80 -64.38 -58.87 35.99
N ALA A 81 -64.30 -58.32 37.20
CA ALA A 81 -63.22 -57.43 37.61
C ALA A 81 -61.83 -58.11 37.54
N LEU A 82 -61.71 -59.36 38.02
CA LEU A 82 -60.47 -60.13 37.90
C LEU A 82 -60.09 -60.41 36.45
N LYS A 83 -61.07 -60.67 35.59
CA LYS A 83 -60.85 -60.88 34.15
C LYS A 83 -60.34 -59.61 33.47
N GLU A 84 -60.95 -58.46 33.77
CA GLU A 84 -60.49 -57.17 33.25
C GLU A 84 -59.09 -56.83 33.76
N GLN A 85 -58.81 -57.04 35.05
CA GLN A 85 -57.47 -56.82 35.61
C GLN A 85 -56.39 -57.70 34.97
N ARG A 86 -56.69 -58.99 34.69
CA ARG A 86 -55.76 -59.87 33.95
C ARG A 86 -55.51 -59.37 32.53
N LYS A 87 -56.54 -58.83 31.88
CA LYS A 87 -56.41 -58.22 30.55
C LYS A 87 -55.50 -57.00 30.60
N ASP A 88 -55.67 -56.11 31.57
CA ASP A 88 -54.84 -54.92 31.76
C ASP A 88 -53.38 -55.26 32.07
N ILE A 89 -53.14 -56.29 32.91
CA ILE A 89 -51.78 -56.78 33.19
C ILE A 89 -51.11 -57.29 31.92
N ASN A 90 -51.83 -58.06 31.10
CA ASN A 90 -51.28 -58.57 29.84
C ASN A 90 -50.97 -57.44 28.85
N ILE A 91 -51.87 -56.46 28.73
CA ILE A 91 -51.65 -55.25 27.91
C ILE A 91 -50.42 -54.48 28.42
N ASN A 92 -50.25 -54.32 29.74
CA ASN A 92 -49.10 -53.63 30.32
C ASN A 92 -47.79 -54.40 30.07
N GLN A 93 -47.80 -55.72 30.17
CA GLN A 93 -46.62 -56.54 29.84
C GLN A 93 -46.24 -56.40 28.36
N GLN A 94 -47.22 -56.40 27.45
CA GLN A 94 -47.00 -56.14 26.03
C GLN A 94 -46.43 -54.74 25.79
N ASN A 95 -46.99 -53.71 26.44
CA ASN A 95 -46.50 -52.34 26.34
C ASN A 95 -45.06 -52.20 26.87
N LEU A 96 -44.69 -52.89 27.95
CA LEU A 96 -43.32 -52.91 28.46
C LEU A 96 -42.36 -53.61 27.49
N GLY A 97 -42.79 -54.70 26.85
CA GLY A 97 -42.03 -55.34 25.78
C GLY A 97 -41.76 -54.37 24.62
N LEU A 98 -42.81 -53.73 24.11
CA LEU A 98 -42.69 -52.72 23.05
C LEU A 98 -41.79 -51.53 23.44
N GLN A 99 -41.82 -51.09 24.71
CA GLN A 99 -40.91 -50.05 25.21
C GLN A 99 -39.46 -50.53 25.26
N THR A 100 -39.22 -51.78 25.64
CA THR A 100 -37.87 -52.36 25.69
C THR A 100 -37.29 -52.49 24.28
N ASP A 101 -38.10 -52.97 23.33
CA ASP A 101 -37.72 -53.06 21.91
C ASP A 101 -37.43 -51.67 21.34
N ALA A 102 -38.26 -50.68 21.64
CA ALA A 102 -38.04 -49.29 21.22
C ALA A 102 -36.76 -48.69 21.81
N LEU A 103 -36.44 -49.00 23.07
CA LEU A 103 -35.21 -48.53 23.72
C LEU A 103 -33.97 -49.19 23.10
N GLU A 104 -34.03 -50.49 22.78
CA GLU A 104 -32.94 -51.19 22.11
C GLU A 104 -32.67 -50.60 20.72
N GLN A 105 -33.73 -50.34 19.95
CA GLN A 105 -33.63 -49.63 18.67
C GLN A 105 -32.99 -48.25 18.84
N GLN A 106 -33.36 -47.51 19.89
CA GLN A 106 -32.79 -46.20 20.20
C GLN A 106 -31.28 -46.29 20.51
N VAL A 107 -30.83 -47.31 21.23
CA VAL A 107 -29.41 -47.53 21.53
C VAL A 107 -28.62 -47.85 20.26
N ILE A 108 -29.18 -48.65 19.34
CA ILE A 108 -28.56 -48.94 18.05
C ILE A 108 -28.44 -47.66 17.23
N GLU A 109 -29.50 -46.86 17.16
CA GLU A 109 -29.51 -45.60 16.43
C GLU A 109 -28.47 -44.61 17.01
N PHE A 110 -28.34 -44.52 18.34
CA PHE A 110 -27.30 -43.72 18.98
C PHE A 110 -25.88 -44.19 18.65
N LYS A 111 -25.65 -45.50 18.52
CA LYS A 111 -24.34 -46.03 18.09
C LYS A 111 -24.04 -45.61 16.66
N ASN A 112 -25.01 -45.77 15.75
CA ASN A 112 -24.86 -45.37 14.34
C ASN A 112 -24.60 -43.87 14.22
N GLN A 113 -25.34 -43.02 14.94
CA GLN A 113 -25.12 -41.57 14.99
C GLN A 113 -23.73 -41.21 15.51
N LYS A 114 -23.24 -41.92 16.53
CA LYS A 114 -21.89 -41.69 17.07
C LYS A 114 -20.82 -42.02 16.02
N GLU A 115 -20.98 -43.09 15.26
CA GLU A 115 -20.05 -43.46 14.18
C GLU A 115 -20.07 -42.42 13.04
N GLU A 116 -21.26 -41.99 12.61
CA GLU A 116 -21.42 -40.94 11.61
C GLU A 116 -20.75 -39.62 12.06
N LEU A 117 -20.87 -39.26 13.34
CA LEU A 117 -20.22 -38.07 13.91
C LEU A 117 -18.69 -38.17 13.91
N ILE A 118 -18.12 -39.37 14.12
CA ILE A 118 -16.67 -39.58 14.06
C ILE A 118 -16.15 -39.38 12.64
N GLU A 119 -16.83 -39.98 11.64
CA GLU A 119 -16.44 -39.81 10.24
C GLU A 119 -16.63 -38.35 9.78
N THR A 120 -17.73 -37.72 10.18
CA THR A 120 -17.99 -36.29 9.94
C THR A 120 -16.88 -35.41 10.51
N ARG A 121 -16.38 -35.70 11.73
CA ARG A 121 -15.23 -34.99 12.32
C ARG A 121 -13.97 -35.13 11.48
N LYS A 122 -13.65 -36.34 10.99
CA LYS A 122 -12.47 -36.55 10.13
C LYS A 122 -12.56 -35.72 8.84
N VAL A 123 -13.73 -35.71 8.20
CA VAL A 123 -13.98 -34.87 7.01
C VAL A 123 -13.80 -33.39 7.35
N TYR A 124 -14.31 -32.93 8.48
CA TYR A 124 -14.12 -31.54 8.92
C TYR A 124 -12.64 -31.20 9.19
N GLU A 125 -11.87 -32.11 9.78
CA GLU A 125 -10.43 -31.91 10.00
C GLU A 125 -9.67 -31.81 8.67
N GLU A 126 -9.98 -32.67 7.69
CA GLU A 126 -9.39 -32.62 6.34
C GLU A 126 -9.78 -31.33 5.60
N GLN A 127 -11.06 -30.95 5.64
CA GLN A 127 -11.53 -29.69 5.06
C GLN A 127 -10.83 -28.48 5.69
N THR A 128 -10.64 -28.49 7.01
CA THR A 128 -9.93 -27.42 7.71
C THR A 128 -8.47 -27.32 7.24
N LYS A 129 -7.77 -28.46 7.09
CA LYS A 129 -6.40 -28.48 6.54
C LYS A 129 -6.35 -27.93 5.12
N LEU A 130 -7.27 -28.33 4.25
CA LEU A 130 -7.35 -27.83 2.87
C LEU A 130 -7.62 -26.33 2.82
N ILE A 131 -8.52 -25.80 3.66
CA ILE A 131 -8.79 -24.36 3.75
C ILE A 131 -7.54 -23.60 4.23
N MET A 132 -6.80 -24.15 5.20
CA MET A 132 -5.55 -23.55 5.67
C MET A 132 -4.49 -23.53 4.56
N GLU A 133 -4.34 -24.63 3.81
CA GLU A 133 -3.42 -24.70 2.67
C GLU A 133 -3.80 -23.71 1.57
N GLN A 134 -5.07 -23.67 1.17
CA GLN A 134 -5.59 -22.70 0.19
C GLN A 134 -5.34 -21.26 0.64
N THR A 135 -5.54 -20.96 1.93
CA THR A 135 -5.27 -19.64 2.51
C THR A 135 -3.79 -19.28 2.40
N ASN A 136 -2.88 -20.23 2.65
CA ASN A 136 -1.45 -20.02 2.53
C ASN A 136 -1.02 -19.80 1.06
N LEU A 137 -1.57 -20.59 0.14
CA LEU A 137 -1.34 -20.41 -1.31
C LEU A 137 -1.82 -19.05 -1.79
N TYR A 138 -3.02 -18.62 -1.38
CA TYR A 138 -3.55 -17.31 -1.72
C TYR A 138 -2.68 -16.16 -1.17
N LYS A 139 -2.16 -16.30 0.05
CA LYS A 139 -1.21 -15.33 0.63
C LYS A 139 0.10 -15.27 -0.17
N LEU A 140 0.63 -16.41 -0.60
CA LEU A 140 1.84 -16.48 -1.41
C LEU A 140 1.62 -15.84 -2.79
N GLN A 141 0.55 -16.22 -3.48
CA GLN A 141 0.19 -15.66 -4.79
C GLN A 141 0.03 -14.14 -4.73
N ASN A 142 -0.60 -13.61 -3.69
CA ASN A 142 -0.72 -12.15 -3.50
C ASN A 142 0.63 -11.45 -3.28
N ARG A 143 1.61 -12.11 -2.65
CA ARG A 143 2.96 -11.57 -2.50
C ARG A 143 3.68 -11.56 -3.85
N GLU A 144 3.68 -12.69 -4.55
CA GLU A 144 4.30 -12.81 -5.87
C GLU A 144 3.69 -11.83 -6.88
N MET A 145 2.36 -11.66 -6.89
CA MET A 145 1.68 -10.70 -7.76
C MET A 145 2.07 -9.26 -7.45
N LYS A 146 2.27 -8.91 -6.17
CA LYS A 146 2.76 -7.58 -5.78
C LYS A 146 4.20 -7.35 -6.26
N GLU A 147 5.07 -8.34 -6.13
CA GLU A 147 6.45 -8.27 -6.63
C GLU A 147 6.49 -8.14 -8.16
N GLN A 148 5.71 -8.97 -8.88
CA GLN A 148 5.57 -8.90 -10.33
C GLN A 148 5.02 -7.54 -10.79
N SER A 149 4.02 -6.99 -10.08
CA SER A 149 3.51 -5.64 -10.37
C SER A 149 4.59 -4.57 -10.22
N GLY A 150 5.46 -4.70 -9.22
CA GLY A 150 6.62 -3.82 -9.04
C GLY A 150 7.61 -3.92 -10.21
N ILE A 151 7.96 -5.14 -10.62
CA ILE A 151 8.85 -5.39 -11.76
C ILE A 151 8.26 -4.85 -13.06
N ALA A 152 6.98 -5.10 -13.32
CA ALA A 152 6.30 -4.64 -14.51
C ALA A 152 6.27 -3.10 -14.62
N LYS A 153 6.04 -2.40 -13.49
CA LYS A 153 6.11 -0.93 -13.45
C LYS A 153 7.51 -0.40 -13.78
N ALA A 154 8.55 -1.02 -13.24
CA ALA A 154 9.93 -0.65 -13.54
C ALA A 154 10.27 -0.87 -15.02
N GLN A 155 9.90 -2.02 -15.58
CA GLN A 155 10.10 -2.31 -17.02
C GLN A 155 9.30 -1.38 -17.93
N GLN A 156 8.07 -1.04 -17.56
CA GLN A 156 7.25 -0.08 -18.31
C GLN A 156 7.91 1.30 -18.33
N PHE A 157 8.48 1.73 -17.20
CA PHE A 157 9.24 2.97 -17.12
C PHE A 157 10.49 2.91 -18.00
N ASP A 158 11.30 1.86 -17.90
CA ASP A 158 12.51 1.67 -18.72
C ASP A 158 12.18 1.75 -20.22
N THR A 159 11.14 1.01 -20.64
CA THR A 159 10.67 1.00 -22.02
C THR A 159 10.25 2.40 -22.47
N SER A 160 9.51 3.12 -21.63
CA SER A 160 9.08 4.49 -21.91
C SER A 160 10.28 5.44 -22.04
N PHE A 161 11.22 5.36 -21.09
CA PHE A 161 12.44 6.17 -21.10
C PHE A 161 13.24 5.97 -22.38
N PHE A 162 13.56 4.72 -22.73
CA PHE A 162 14.36 4.41 -23.93
C PHE A 162 13.62 4.75 -25.23
N SER A 163 12.29 4.63 -25.27
CA SER A 163 11.49 5.09 -26.40
C SER A 163 11.60 6.61 -26.59
N TYR A 164 11.43 7.40 -25.52
CA TYR A 164 11.61 8.86 -25.59
C TYR A 164 13.06 9.25 -25.93
N LEU A 165 14.04 8.52 -25.41
CA LEU A 165 15.46 8.72 -25.73
C LEU A 165 15.75 8.46 -27.21
N SER A 166 15.15 7.41 -27.80
CA SER A 166 15.24 7.13 -29.23
C SER A 166 14.68 8.28 -30.06
N ILE A 167 13.48 8.76 -29.72
CA ILE A 167 12.85 9.91 -30.40
C ILE A 167 13.73 11.15 -30.30
N PHE A 168 14.32 11.40 -29.13
CA PHE A 168 15.25 12.50 -28.93
C PHE A 168 16.48 12.38 -29.84
N ASN A 169 17.10 11.20 -29.90
CA ASN A 169 18.24 10.91 -30.76
C ASN A 169 17.89 11.01 -32.26
N GLU A 170 16.70 10.59 -32.67
CA GLU A 170 16.19 10.74 -34.03
C GLU A 170 16.02 12.21 -34.43
N LEU A 171 15.46 13.04 -33.54
CA LEU A 171 15.37 14.49 -33.76
C LEU A 171 16.76 15.12 -33.90
N LYS A 172 17.69 14.76 -33.00
CA LYS A 172 19.08 15.21 -33.06
C LYS A 172 19.73 14.83 -34.38
N ASN A 173 19.62 13.57 -34.80
CA ASN A 173 20.19 13.10 -36.05
C ASN A 173 19.55 13.79 -37.26
N SER A 174 18.23 14.00 -37.23
CA SER A 174 17.52 14.72 -38.28
C SER A 174 18.06 16.14 -38.45
N LEU A 175 18.28 16.87 -37.34
CA LEU A 175 18.91 18.19 -37.36
C LEU A 175 20.31 18.14 -37.96
N ASN A 176 21.15 17.20 -37.52
CA ASN A 176 22.50 17.04 -38.04
C ASN A 176 22.52 16.72 -39.55
N HIS A 177 21.55 15.97 -40.06
CA HIS A 177 21.43 15.67 -41.49
C HIS A 177 20.99 16.87 -42.35
N LEU A 178 20.47 17.95 -41.76
CA LEU A 178 20.15 19.17 -42.50
C LEU A 178 21.40 19.90 -43.01
N ILE A 179 22.58 19.60 -42.47
CA ILE A 179 23.82 20.32 -42.76
C ILE A 179 24.94 19.34 -43.16
N PRO A 180 25.75 19.64 -44.19
CA PRO A 180 26.84 18.76 -44.63
C PRO A 180 27.86 18.40 -43.55
N SER A 181 28.14 19.32 -42.61
CA SER A 181 29.08 19.10 -41.50
C SER A 181 28.63 18.05 -40.50
N LYS A 182 27.35 17.64 -40.54
CA LYS A 182 26.69 16.78 -39.55
C LYS A 182 26.77 17.31 -38.11
N ASN A 183 27.04 18.60 -37.95
CA ASN A 183 27.03 19.28 -36.66
C ASN A 183 26.13 20.51 -36.74
N TYR A 184 24.83 20.30 -36.58
CA TYR A 184 23.84 21.37 -36.66
C TYR A 184 24.05 22.40 -35.55
N PHE A 185 24.24 21.93 -34.31
CA PHE A 185 24.46 22.80 -33.15
C PHE A 185 25.77 23.58 -33.27
N GLY A 186 26.82 23.00 -33.87
CA GLY A 186 28.06 23.70 -34.24
C GLY A 186 27.82 24.95 -35.10
N THR A 187 26.86 24.90 -36.02
CA THR A 187 26.53 26.10 -36.83
C THR A 187 25.81 27.17 -36.03
N LEU A 188 25.07 26.79 -34.98
CA LEU A 188 24.43 27.73 -34.07
C LEU A 188 25.46 28.36 -33.15
N THR A 189 26.40 27.57 -32.62
CA THR A 189 27.50 28.06 -31.78
C THR A 189 28.39 29.03 -32.56
N GLU A 190 28.71 28.75 -33.82
CA GLU A 190 29.43 29.71 -34.68
C GLU A 190 28.66 31.03 -34.90
N LYS A 191 27.33 31.02 -35.02
CA LYS A 191 26.52 32.25 -35.11
C LYS A 191 26.53 33.10 -33.83
N LEU A 192 26.81 32.48 -32.69
CA LEU A 192 26.91 33.16 -31.39
C LEU A 192 28.33 33.74 -31.18
N LYS A 193 29.34 33.15 -31.83
CA LYS A 193 30.70 33.69 -31.84
C LYS A 193 30.74 35.03 -32.59
N GLY A 194 31.56 35.96 -32.08
CA GLY A 194 31.72 37.30 -32.67
C GLY A 194 30.78 38.37 -32.13
N THR A 195 30.04 38.08 -31.05
CA THR A 195 29.28 39.10 -30.33
C THR A 195 30.26 39.97 -29.54
N GLN A 196 30.21 41.29 -29.69
CA GLN A 196 31.04 42.21 -28.92
C GLN A 196 30.56 42.23 -27.46
N LEU A 197 31.41 41.75 -26.56
CA LEU A 197 31.08 41.63 -25.14
C LEU A 197 31.49 42.88 -24.35
N ASP A 198 30.90 43.00 -23.16
CA ASP A 198 31.29 44.04 -22.20
C ASP A 198 32.57 43.58 -21.49
N GLU A 199 33.61 44.41 -21.51
CA GLU A 199 34.91 44.04 -20.95
C GLU A 199 34.84 43.87 -19.42
N ASP A 200 34.04 44.70 -18.75
CA ASP A 200 34.02 44.86 -17.30
C ASP A 200 32.96 44.01 -16.58
N SER A 201 31.79 43.78 -17.21
CA SER A 201 30.65 43.10 -16.61
C SER A 201 30.30 41.80 -17.35
N ILE A 202 30.51 40.68 -16.64
CA ILE A 202 30.01 39.36 -17.06
C ILE A 202 28.49 39.34 -17.18
N GLY A 203 27.77 40.06 -16.31
CA GLY A 203 26.30 40.10 -16.33
C GLY A 203 25.78 40.73 -17.62
N LYS A 204 26.38 41.86 -18.04
CA LYS A 204 26.08 42.49 -19.32
C LYS A 204 26.47 41.59 -20.50
N SER A 205 27.65 40.98 -20.45
CA SER A 205 28.11 40.03 -21.47
C SER A 205 27.12 38.87 -21.67
N ILE A 206 26.66 38.23 -20.58
CA ILE A 206 25.67 37.14 -20.65
C ILE A 206 24.35 37.64 -21.21
N ASN A 207 23.88 38.84 -20.82
CA ASN A 207 22.65 39.40 -21.37
C ASN A 207 22.76 39.64 -22.89
N ILE A 208 23.88 40.22 -23.35
CA ILE A 208 24.16 40.43 -24.78
C ILE A 208 24.17 39.09 -25.54
N ILE A 209 24.84 38.06 -25.00
CA ILE A 209 24.85 36.72 -25.61
C ILE A 209 23.45 36.11 -25.61
N CYS A 210 22.66 36.29 -24.55
CA CYS A 210 21.29 35.79 -24.46
C CYS A 210 20.37 36.48 -25.47
N GLU A 211 20.52 37.79 -25.69
CA GLU A 211 19.79 38.52 -26.73
C GLU A 211 20.15 37.98 -28.12
N LYS A 212 21.45 37.79 -28.39
CA LYS A 212 21.90 37.19 -29.65
C LYS A 212 21.38 35.77 -29.83
N TYR A 213 21.37 34.99 -28.76
CA TYR A 213 20.79 33.65 -28.73
C TYR A 213 19.31 33.65 -29.10
N LEU A 214 18.53 34.62 -28.61
CA LEU A 214 17.11 34.73 -28.94
C LEU A 214 16.88 35.01 -30.42
N GLU A 215 17.72 35.82 -31.06
CA GLU A 215 17.70 36.02 -32.52
C GLU A 215 17.92 34.69 -33.26
N VAL A 216 19.03 33.99 -32.94
CA VAL A 216 19.39 32.70 -33.56
C VAL A 216 18.31 31.65 -33.32
N TYR A 217 17.72 31.60 -32.12
CA TYR A 217 16.63 30.71 -31.79
C TYR A 217 15.38 31.01 -32.62
N ASN A 218 15.00 32.28 -32.77
CA ASN A 218 13.82 32.67 -33.53
C ASN A 218 13.95 32.31 -35.02
N GLU A 219 15.14 32.44 -35.61
CA GLU A 219 15.44 31.98 -36.98
C GLU A 219 15.30 30.46 -37.17
N ASN A 220 15.52 29.68 -36.10
CA ASN A 220 15.59 28.21 -36.13
C ASN A 220 14.50 27.57 -35.26
N LYS A 221 13.44 28.31 -34.94
CA LYS A 221 12.45 27.93 -33.93
C LYS A 221 11.70 26.66 -34.30
N ASP A 222 11.34 26.52 -35.57
CA ASP A 222 10.66 25.35 -36.15
C ASP A 222 11.44 24.05 -35.90
N LYS A 223 12.78 24.13 -35.96
CA LYS A 223 13.72 23.02 -35.77
C LYS A 223 14.07 22.78 -34.29
N LEU A 224 14.35 23.85 -33.54
CA LEU A 224 14.82 23.77 -32.16
C LEU A 224 13.71 23.52 -31.13
N SER A 225 12.49 24.04 -31.37
CA SER A 225 11.38 23.86 -30.42
C SER A 225 11.05 22.38 -30.17
N PRO A 226 10.88 21.52 -31.20
CA PRO A 226 10.64 20.09 -30.98
C PRO A 226 11.76 19.40 -30.20
N TYR A 227 13.02 19.72 -30.50
CA TYR A 227 14.19 19.18 -29.80
C TYR A 227 14.17 19.55 -28.30
N PHE A 228 14.04 20.84 -27.96
CA PHE A 228 14.02 21.29 -26.56
C PHE A 228 12.81 20.75 -25.79
N LYS A 229 11.63 20.69 -26.42
CA LYS A 229 10.41 20.13 -25.80
C LYS A 229 10.57 18.64 -25.50
N THR A 230 11.21 17.89 -26.39
CA THR A 230 11.44 16.45 -26.20
C THR A 230 12.45 16.20 -25.09
N LEU A 231 13.55 16.96 -25.06
CA LEU A 231 14.53 16.91 -23.97
C LEU A 231 13.88 17.24 -22.62
N TYR A 232 13.08 18.30 -22.56
CA TYR A 232 12.33 18.68 -21.37
C TYR A 232 11.39 17.56 -20.91
N ARG A 233 10.62 16.96 -21.83
CA ARG A 233 9.72 15.83 -21.50
C ARG A 233 10.48 14.63 -20.95
N LEU A 234 11.64 14.33 -21.51
CA LEU A 234 12.51 13.25 -21.04
C LEU A 234 13.01 13.51 -19.61
N MET A 235 13.39 14.76 -19.29
CA MET A 235 13.78 15.16 -17.94
C MET A 235 12.60 15.04 -16.95
N VAL A 236 11.42 15.52 -17.34
CA VAL A 236 10.20 15.42 -16.51
C VAL A 236 9.79 13.98 -16.29
N LEU A 237 9.89 13.13 -17.32
CA LEU A 237 9.59 11.69 -17.22
C LEU A 237 10.44 11.03 -16.14
N VAL A 238 11.74 11.31 -16.11
CA VAL A 238 12.66 10.76 -15.10
C VAL A 238 12.39 11.34 -13.72
N ASP A 239 12.24 12.67 -13.60
CA ASP A 239 12.08 13.31 -12.29
C ASP A 239 10.77 12.93 -11.59
N SER A 240 9.69 12.80 -12.37
CA SER A 240 8.35 12.42 -11.86
C SER A 240 8.18 10.91 -11.64
N ALA A 241 9.16 10.09 -12.03
CA ALA A 241 9.09 8.65 -11.84
C ALA A 241 9.12 8.28 -10.35
N ASN A 242 8.27 7.33 -9.96
CA ASN A 242 8.26 6.79 -8.59
C ASN A 242 9.35 5.72 -8.44
N ILE A 243 10.61 6.13 -8.59
CA ILE A 243 11.81 5.32 -8.45
C ILE A 243 12.80 6.01 -7.51
N ASP A 244 13.77 5.26 -7.03
CA ASP A 244 14.82 5.78 -6.17
C ASP A 244 15.63 6.93 -6.83
N GLU A 245 16.03 7.93 -6.03
CA GLU A 245 16.72 9.12 -6.53
C GLU A 245 18.09 8.77 -7.14
N TYR A 246 18.77 7.72 -6.65
CA TYR A 246 19.99 7.22 -7.29
C TYR A 246 19.72 6.79 -8.74
N LYS A 247 18.65 6.01 -8.97
CA LYS A 247 18.27 5.59 -10.32
C LYS A 247 17.91 6.79 -11.20
N LYS A 248 17.18 7.78 -10.69
CA LYS A 248 16.90 9.02 -11.44
C LYS A 248 18.19 9.69 -11.89
N SER A 249 19.18 9.80 -10.99
CA SER A 249 20.50 10.34 -11.33
C SER A 249 21.18 9.53 -12.44
N GLU A 250 21.10 8.20 -12.43
CA GLU A 250 21.61 7.34 -13.51
C GLU A 250 20.95 7.64 -14.86
N TYR A 251 19.62 7.75 -14.93
CA TYR A 251 18.95 8.13 -16.19
C TYR A 251 19.35 9.53 -16.66
N PHE A 252 19.49 10.51 -15.75
CA PHE A 252 20.00 11.83 -16.14
C PHE A 252 21.44 11.80 -16.64
N LYS A 253 22.29 10.90 -16.13
CA LYS A 253 23.63 10.65 -16.70
C LYS A 253 23.53 10.12 -18.14
N LEU A 254 22.57 9.24 -18.43
CA LEU A 254 22.30 8.76 -19.78
C LEU A 254 21.80 9.86 -20.72
N ILE A 255 20.88 10.72 -20.25
CA ILE A 255 20.42 11.90 -21.01
C ILE A 255 21.62 12.78 -21.34
N ARG A 256 22.42 13.12 -20.33
CA ARG A 256 23.59 13.99 -20.46
C ARG A 256 24.64 13.42 -21.41
N SER A 257 24.84 12.10 -21.42
CA SER A 257 25.78 11.46 -22.33
C SER A 257 25.34 11.50 -23.80
N GLN A 258 24.07 11.81 -24.09
CA GLN A 258 23.61 12.00 -25.47
C GLN A 258 23.87 13.40 -26.00
N LEU A 259 24.24 14.37 -25.16
CA LEU A 259 24.45 15.77 -25.54
C LEU A 259 25.92 16.02 -25.91
N SER A 260 26.17 16.67 -27.04
CA SER A 260 27.50 17.17 -27.42
C SER A 260 27.83 18.47 -26.69
N ASP A 261 29.09 18.89 -26.73
CA ASP A 261 29.53 20.15 -26.14
C ASP A 261 28.84 21.37 -26.77
N ASP A 262 28.65 21.37 -28.10
CA ASP A 262 27.88 22.40 -28.82
C ASP A 262 26.41 22.43 -28.36
N GLU A 263 25.79 21.26 -28.16
CA GLU A 263 24.42 21.18 -27.64
C GLU A 263 24.34 21.71 -26.22
N LEU A 264 25.27 21.34 -25.34
CA LEU A 264 25.34 21.84 -23.97
C LEU A 264 25.49 23.36 -23.94
N LEU A 265 26.31 23.94 -24.82
CA LEU A 265 26.49 25.38 -24.90
C LEU A 265 25.23 26.11 -25.37
N VAL A 266 24.55 25.59 -26.40
CA VAL A 266 23.26 26.14 -26.88
C VAL A 266 22.18 26.04 -25.79
N LEU A 267 22.14 24.92 -25.07
CA LEU A 267 21.21 24.71 -23.95
C LEU A 267 21.51 25.64 -22.77
N TYR A 268 22.79 25.89 -22.47
CA TYR A 268 23.21 26.81 -21.42
C TYR A 268 22.59 28.19 -21.63
N TYR A 269 22.80 28.80 -22.81
CA TYR A 269 22.19 30.09 -23.11
C TYR A 269 20.68 30.04 -23.20
N ASN A 270 20.08 28.97 -23.74
CA ASN A 270 18.63 28.78 -23.71
C ASN A 270 18.08 28.93 -22.28
N TYR A 271 18.73 28.28 -21.33
CA TYR A 271 18.29 28.24 -19.94
C TYR A 271 18.57 29.52 -19.18
N HIS A 272 19.52 30.35 -19.61
CA HIS A 272 19.68 31.72 -19.12
C HIS A 272 18.59 32.68 -19.62
N THR A 273 17.87 32.35 -20.71
CA THR A 273 16.71 33.12 -21.18
C THR A 273 15.40 32.74 -20.48
N SER A 274 14.31 33.44 -20.79
CA SER A 274 12.96 33.13 -20.34
C SER A 274 12.39 31.82 -20.92
N LEU A 275 12.97 31.30 -22.02
CA LEU A 275 12.51 30.07 -22.68
C LEU A 275 12.74 28.83 -21.80
N GLY A 276 13.83 28.83 -21.03
CA GLY A 276 14.26 27.67 -20.25
C GLY A 276 13.83 27.65 -18.79
N LEU A 277 12.98 28.58 -18.33
CA LEU A 277 12.64 28.75 -16.91
C LEU A 277 12.19 27.45 -16.22
N LYS A 278 11.34 26.66 -16.90
CA LYS A 278 10.81 25.39 -16.36
C LYS A 278 11.88 24.30 -16.25
N VAL A 279 12.99 24.43 -16.97
CA VAL A 279 14.02 23.38 -17.07
C VAL A 279 15.11 23.55 -16.00
N ARG A 280 15.32 24.79 -15.52
CA ARG A 280 16.41 25.17 -14.61
C ARG A 280 16.52 24.28 -13.36
N SER A 281 15.39 23.97 -12.72
CA SER A 281 15.37 23.13 -11.52
C SER A 281 15.94 21.73 -11.75
N TYR A 282 15.60 21.10 -12.88
CA TYR A 282 16.12 19.78 -13.25
C TYR A 282 17.60 19.84 -13.60
N VAL A 283 18.02 20.87 -14.32
CA VAL A 283 19.42 21.08 -14.74
C VAL A 283 20.33 21.22 -13.51
N ILE A 284 19.90 21.99 -12.51
CA ILE A 284 20.63 22.17 -11.25
C ILE A 284 20.61 20.85 -10.47
N LYS A 285 19.42 20.26 -10.23
CA LYS A 285 19.24 19.04 -9.43
C LYS A 285 20.13 17.90 -9.91
N TYR A 286 20.22 17.70 -11.23
CA TYR A 286 20.92 16.56 -11.82
C TYR A 286 22.27 16.91 -12.48
N GLY A 287 22.71 18.17 -12.41
CA GLY A 287 24.00 18.61 -12.92
C GLY A 287 24.18 18.40 -14.42
N LEU A 288 23.25 18.90 -15.25
CA LEU A 288 23.29 18.69 -16.71
C LEU A 288 24.57 19.25 -17.35
N PHE A 289 25.06 20.39 -16.86
CA PHE A 289 26.22 21.09 -17.42
C PHE A 289 27.57 20.67 -16.81
N LYS A 290 27.62 19.57 -16.05
CA LYS A 290 28.86 19.10 -15.37
C LYS A 290 30.07 18.91 -16.30
N HIS A 291 29.85 18.69 -17.59
CA HIS A 291 30.93 18.49 -18.57
C HIS A 291 31.11 19.66 -19.54
N LEU A 292 30.33 20.72 -19.41
CA LEU A 292 30.57 21.96 -20.14
C LEU A 292 31.75 22.68 -19.49
N ASN A 293 32.87 22.79 -20.21
CA ASN A 293 34.03 23.51 -19.70
C ASN A 293 33.69 24.99 -19.53
N THR A 294 34.30 25.60 -18.51
CA THR A 294 34.09 27.01 -18.19
C THR A 294 34.59 27.91 -19.33
N LEU A 295 35.79 27.64 -19.84
CA LEU A 295 36.39 28.47 -20.87
C LEU A 295 35.70 28.35 -22.23
N ASP A 296 34.89 27.30 -22.47
CA ASP A 296 34.15 27.11 -23.72
C ASP A 296 32.93 28.04 -23.82
N LYS A 297 32.53 28.65 -22.70
CA LYS A 297 31.49 29.67 -22.66
C LYS A 297 32.03 31.00 -23.20
N TYR A 298 31.21 31.70 -23.97
CA TYR A 298 31.64 32.88 -24.72
C TYR A 298 31.94 34.05 -23.80
N GLU A 299 31.28 34.12 -22.64
CA GLU A 299 31.54 35.14 -21.63
C GLU A 299 32.93 35.03 -20.98
N PHE A 300 33.81 34.10 -21.35
CA PHE A 300 35.18 34.03 -20.79
C PHE A 300 36.27 34.63 -21.67
N GLU A 301 36.11 34.69 -22.99
CA GLU A 301 37.08 35.26 -23.95
C GLU A 301 38.55 34.95 -23.62
N CYS A 302 38.94 33.67 -23.64
CA CYS A 302 40.30 33.25 -23.33
C CYS A 302 41.10 32.96 -24.60
N GLU A 303 42.18 33.71 -24.80
CA GLU A 303 43.09 33.61 -25.96
C GLU A 303 44.05 32.42 -25.88
N LEU A 304 44.19 31.79 -24.70
CA LEU A 304 45.06 30.63 -24.54
C LEU A 304 44.53 29.46 -25.37
N VAL A 305 45.45 28.74 -26.02
CA VAL A 305 45.14 27.59 -26.89
C VAL A 305 45.89 26.34 -26.42
N GLY A 306 45.38 25.17 -26.78
CA GLY A 306 46.04 23.88 -26.56
C GLY A 306 46.24 23.56 -25.08
N ILE A 307 47.45 23.12 -24.72
CA ILE A 307 47.74 22.64 -23.37
C ILE A 307 47.65 23.76 -22.31
N LYS A 308 47.91 25.01 -22.70
CA LYS A 308 47.83 26.16 -21.78
C LYS A 308 46.38 26.38 -21.33
N ARG A 309 45.45 26.37 -22.31
CA ARG A 309 44.00 26.43 -22.06
C ARG A 309 43.53 25.29 -21.17
N TYR A 310 43.97 24.06 -21.46
CA TYR A 310 43.63 22.89 -20.66
C TYR A 310 44.09 23.04 -19.21
N LYS A 311 45.35 23.46 -18.98
CA LYS A 311 45.89 23.68 -17.63
C LYS A 311 45.08 24.75 -16.86
N LEU A 312 44.70 25.83 -17.54
CA LEU A 312 43.83 26.85 -16.95
C LEU A 312 42.44 26.32 -16.62
N GLU A 313 41.82 25.53 -17.51
CA GLU A 313 40.52 24.91 -17.26
C GLU A 313 40.56 23.98 -16.03
N GLN A 314 41.62 23.17 -15.87
CA GLN A 314 41.80 22.34 -14.68
C GLN A 314 41.96 23.17 -13.42
N PHE A 315 42.71 24.27 -13.50
CA PHE A 315 42.86 25.20 -12.38
C PHE A 315 41.51 25.81 -11.96
N LEU A 316 40.69 26.26 -12.91
CA LEU A 316 39.33 26.75 -12.64
C LEU A 316 38.46 25.67 -11.99
N LYS A 317 38.44 24.44 -12.54
CA LYS A 317 37.68 23.32 -11.96
C LYS A 317 38.10 22.98 -10.52
N ASN A 318 39.39 23.03 -10.23
CA ASN A 318 39.89 22.82 -8.86
C ASN A 318 39.39 23.93 -7.93
N ASN A 319 39.45 25.19 -8.37
CA ASN A 319 38.95 26.32 -7.59
C ASN A 319 37.44 26.21 -7.35
N GLU A 320 36.65 25.86 -8.38
CA GLU A 320 35.22 25.59 -8.25
C GLU A 320 34.93 24.54 -7.18
N HIS A 321 35.67 23.43 -7.17
CA HIS A 321 35.50 22.39 -6.15
C HIS A 321 35.74 22.93 -4.73
N ILE A 322 36.80 23.71 -4.53
CA ILE A 322 37.15 24.30 -3.22
C ILE A 322 36.04 25.25 -2.76
N ILE A 323 35.58 26.13 -3.67
CA ILE A 323 34.55 27.14 -3.40
C ILE A 323 33.22 26.49 -3.08
N VAL A 324 32.75 25.56 -3.91
CA VAL A 324 31.46 24.88 -3.71
C VAL A 324 31.47 24.04 -2.44
N ASP A 325 32.56 23.33 -2.16
CA ASP A 325 32.71 22.57 -0.90
C ASP A 325 32.76 23.51 0.31
N GLY A 326 33.43 24.66 0.19
CA GLY A 326 33.39 25.73 1.20
C GLY A 326 31.96 26.22 1.46
N LEU A 327 31.24 26.65 0.43
CA LEU A 327 29.87 27.15 0.58
C LEU A 327 28.90 26.11 1.18
N LYS A 328 29.04 24.84 0.79
CA LYS A 328 28.23 23.74 1.37
C LYS A 328 28.49 23.54 2.85
N ASN A 329 29.75 23.57 3.26
CA ASN A 329 30.11 23.46 4.67
C ASN A 329 29.53 24.66 5.42
N PHE A 330 29.70 25.88 4.91
CA PHE A 330 29.22 27.10 5.58
C PHE A 330 27.70 27.10 5.77
N ALA A 331 26.95 26.61 4.79
CA ALA A 331 25.49 26.51 4.85
C ALA A 331 24.97 25.38 5.77
N SER A 332 25.83 24.47 6.23
CA SER A 332 25.42 23.34 7.06
C SER A 332 25.19 23.78 8.51
N ILE A 333 24.02 23.43 9.06
CA ILE A 333 23.56 23.84 10.41
C ILE A 333 24.53 23.37 11.52
N GLU A 334 25.34 22.35 11.23
CA GLU A 334 26.27 21.74 12.19
C GLU A 334 27.64 22.42 12.28
N SER A 335 28.04 23.22 11.27
CA SER A 335 29.33 23.92 11.26
C SER A 335 29.14 25.43 11.35
N SER A 336 28.90 25.93 12.56
CA SER A 336 28.87 27.36 12.88
C SER A 336 30.29 27.98 12.93
N THR A 337 31.19 27.56 12.06
CA THR A 337 32.61 27.95 12.09
C THR A 337 33.00 28.59 10.78
N ASP A 338 33.69 29.73 10.88
CA ASP A 338 34.36 30.37 9.75
C ASP A 338 35.20 29.35 8.98
N ILE A 339 35.08 29.39 7.66
CA ILE A 339 35.85 28.51 6.79
C ILE A 339 37.14 29.20 6.45
N PHE A 340 38.25 28.50 6.66
CA PHE A 340 39.55 28.90 6.17
C PHE A 340 40.21 27.71 5.48
N LYS A 341 40.44 27.82 4.18
CA LYS A 341 41.18 26.83 3.38
C LYS A 341 42.34 27.52 2.68
N SER A 342 43.53 26.93 2.73
CA SER A 342 44.69 27.35 1.94
C SER A 342 45.28 26.13 1.24
N ILE A 343 45.48 26.20 -0.07
CA ILE A 343 46.03 25.11 -0.88
C ILE A 343 46.98 25.70 -1.92
N THR A 344 48.09 25.00 -2.19
CA THR A 344 49.06 25.39 -3.20
C THR A 344 48.94 24.52 -4.45
N TYR A 345 48.94 25.15 -5.62
CA TYR A 345 48.90 24.50 -6.94
C TYR A 345 49.95 25.07 -7.88
N GLU A 346 50.25 24.36 -8.96
CA GLU A 346 51.05 24.86 -10.07
C GLU A 346 50.14 25.20 -11.26
N LEU A 347 50.29 26.40 -11.83
CA LEU A 347 49.63 26.83 -13.07
C LEU A 347 50.66 27.37 -14.05
N LEU A 348 50.80 26.70 -15.19
CA LEU A 348 51.75 27.06 -16.25
C LEU A 348 53.22 27.24 -15.78
N GLY A 349 53.61 26.59 -14.67
CA GLY A 349 54.94 26.72 -14.08
C GLY A 349 55.04 27.75 -12.95
N LEU A 350 53.95 28.46 -12.64
CA LEU A 350 53.86 29.34 -11.47
C LEU A 350 53.26 28.58 -10.27
N ASN A 351 53.89 28.71 -9.11
CA ASN A 351 53.31 28.26 -7.85
C ASN A 351 52.30 29.30 -7.35
N ILE A 352 51.09 28.85 -7.03
CA ILE A 352 49.98 29.69 -6.58
C ILE A 352 49.47 29.16 -5.24
N GLU A 353 49.43 30.02 -4.23
CA GLU A 353 48.68 29.76 -3.00
C GLU A 353 47.25 30.32 -3.15
N VAL A 354 46.26 29.42 -3.09
CA VAL A 354 44.84 29.73 -3.18
C VAL A 354 44.25 29.71 -1.77
N LYS A 355 43.64 30.82 -1.34
CA LYS A 355 42.95 30.92 -0.05
C LYS A 355 41.46 31.15 -0.24
N LEU A 356 40.66 30.46 0.56
CA LEU A 356 39.22 30.68 0.68
C LEU A 356 38.89 30.95 2.14
N GLU A 357 38.31 32.12 2.41
CA GLU A 357 37.79 32.51 3.72
C GLU A 357 36.30 32.81 3.60
N ILE A 358 35.46 32.13 4.39
CA ILE A 358 34.01 32.38 4.42
C ILE A 358 33.62 32.56 5.88
N SER A 359 33.32 33.79 6.27
CA SER A 359 32.84 34.17 7.60
C SER A 359 31.59 35.03 7.46
N ASN A 360 31.71 36.36 7.62
CA ASN A 360 30.66 37.32 7.30
C ASN A 360 30.69 37.77 5.84
N ASN A 361 31.85 37.65 5.21
CA ASN A 361 32.07 37.91 3.79
C ASN A 361 32.74 36.70 3.14
N PHE A 362 32.57 36.59 1.82
CA PHE A 362 33.30 35.64 1.00
C PHE A 362 34.60 36.30 0.55
N LYS A 363 35.75 35.68 0.84
CA LYS A 363 37.05 36.10 0.30
C LYS A 363 37.74 34.95 -0.40
N PHE A 364 38.19 35.21 -1.62
CA PHE A 364 38.99 34.30 -2.40
C PHE A 364 40.28 34.99 -2.83
N SER A 365 41.43 34.44 -2.45
CA SER A 365 42.74 35.02 -2.78
C SER A 365 43.58 34.09 -3.63
N LEU A 366 44.26 34.66 -4.62
CA LEU A 366 45.32 34.01 -5.37
C LEU A 366 46.64 34.72 -5.12
N ILE A 367 47.62 34.02 -4.56
CA ILE A 367 48.91 34.59 -4.16
C ILE A 367 50.02 33.96 -4.99
N PHE A 368 50.84 34.78 -5.61
CA PHE A 368 51.99 34.39 -6.43
C PHE A 368 53.27 35.01 -5.90
N ASP A 369 54.43 34.41 -6.23
CA ASP A 369 55.71 35.09 -6.12
C ASP A 369 55.79 36.23 -7.15
N LEU A 370 56.22 37.41 -6.71
CA LEU A 370 56.20 38.62 -7.54
C LEU A 370 57.18 38.53 -8.73
N ASN A 371 58.36 37.94 -8.53
CA ASN A 371 59.38 37.84 -9.58
C ASN A 371 58.97 36.83 -10.63
N ASP A 372 58.48 35.65 -10.21
CA ASP A 372 58.02 34.62 -11.13
C ASP A 372 56.81 35.10 -11.94
N PHE A 373 55.86 35.80 -11.30
CA PHE A 373 54.68 36.34 -11.97
C PHE A 373 55.03 37.41 -13.01
N ASN A 374 55.87 38.39 -12.65
CA ASN A 374 56.24 39.48 -13.56
C ASN A 374 57.06 39.02 -14.78
N ASN A 375 57.76 37.88 -14.67
CA ASN A 375 58.52 37.29 -15.77
C ASN A 375 57.68 36.36 -16.66
N HIS A 376 56.43 36.07 -16.31
CA HIS A 376 55.58 35.15 -17.04
C HIS A 376 54.87 35.86 -18.22
N THR A 377 54.92 35.25 -19.42
CA THR A 377 54.37 35.87 -20.64
C THR A 377 52.88 35.61 -20.86
N ASP A 378 52.39 34.43 -20.47
CA ASP A 378 50.99 34.03 -20.78
C ASP A 378 49.98 34.42 -19.70
N ILE A 379 50.43 34.77 -18.50
CA ILE A 379 49.58 35.06 -17.35
C ILE A 379 49.82 36.53 -16.98
N THR A 380 48.88 37.38 -17.35
CA THR A 380 48.92 38.82 -17.04
C THR A 380 47.99 39.16 -15.88
N LYS A 381 48.21 40.32 -15.25
CA LYS A 381 47.33 40.84 -14.20
C LYS A 381 45.88 40.97 -14.71
N GLU A 382 45.70 41.44 -15.95
CA GLU A 382 44.39 41.60 -16.58
C GLU A 382 43.70 40.26 -16.83
N LEU A 383 44.44 39.26 -17.34
CA LEU A 383 43.90 37.93 -17.58
C LEU A 383 43.38 37.29 -16.29
N ILE A 384 44.17 37.32 -15.21
CA ILE A 384 43.78 36.75 -13.90
C ILE A 384 42.56 37.49 -13.36
N LYS A 385 42.56 38.83 -13.34
CA LYS A 385 41.40 39.61 -12.90
C LYS A 385 40.13 39.25 -13.68
N LYS A 386 40.21 39.22 -15.01
CA LYS A 386 39.08 38.97 -15.89
C LYS A 386 38.55 37.54 -15.75
N ILE A 387 39.41 36.53 -15.87
CA ILE A 387 38.98 35.13 -15.87
C ILE A 387 38.48 34.70 -14.48
N ILE A 388 39.17 35.10 -13.41
CA ILE A 388 38.79 34.67 -12.06
C ILE A 388 37.53 35.38 -11.58
N SER A 389 37.36 36.68 -11.86
CA SER A 389 36.10 37.36 -11.56
C SER A 389 34.92 36.72 -12.31
N ARG A 390 35.05 36.47 -13.61
CA ARG A 390 34.05 35.77 -14.44
C ARG A 390 33.74 34.38 -13.89
N HIS A 391 34.75 33.63 -13.44
CA HIS A 391 34.57 32.32 -12.83
C HIS A 391 33.83 32.38 -11.49
N LEU A 392 34.20 33.31 -10.61
CA LEU A 392 33.51 33.51 -9.34
C LEU A 392 32.03 33.87 -9.56
N TYR A 393 31.73 34.84 -10.42
CA TYR A 393 30.33 35.16 -10.77
C TYR A 393 29.57 33.95 -11.32
N THR A 394 30.25 33.10 -12.11
CA THR A 394 29.65 31.87 -12.63
C THR A 394 29.26 30.91 -11.52
N ILE A 395 30.18 30.64 -10.59
CA ILE A 395 29.95 29.70 -9.48
C ILE A 395 28.86 30.23 -8.55
N LEU A 396 28.98 31.50 -8.17
CA LEU A 396 28.19 32.16 -7.15
C LEU A 396 26.74 32.42 -7.60
N TYR A 397 26.54 32.83 -8.86
CA TYR A 397 25.21 33.28 -9.34
C TYR A 397 24.72 32.51 -10.56
N PHE A 398 25.50 32.49 -11.65
CA PHE A 398 24.99 32.02 -12.94
C PHE A 398 24.74 30.51 -12.98
N SER A 399 25.50 29.71 -12.24
CA SER A 399 25.28 28.26 -12.09
C SER A 399 23.89 27.93 -11.52
N LYS A 400 23.31 28.86 -10.76
CA LYS A 400 21.96 28.79 -10.17
C LYS A 400 20.92 29.59 -10.96
N PHE A 401 21.30 30.15 -12.11
CA PHE A 401 20.50 31.08 -12.92
C PHE A 401 20.01 32.32 -12.18
N GLN A 402 20.77 32.76 -11.16
CA GLN A 402 20.54 34.02 -10.46
C GLN A 402 21.26 35.15 -11.20
N LYS A 403 20.68 36.36 -11.14
CA LYS A 403 21.29 37.57 -11.70
C LYS A 403 21.96 38.35 -10.56
N PRO A 404 23.27 38.61 -10.61
CA PRO A 404 23.94 39.42 -9.60
C PRO A 404 23.45 40.87 -9.66
N THR A 405 23.45 41.59 -8.53
CA THR A 405 23.40 43.06 -8.56
C THR A 405 24.78 43.60 -8.93
N GLU A 406 24.85 44.57 -9.85
CA GLU A 406 26.10 45.07 -10.44
C GLU A 406 26.96 45.84 -9.40
N SER A 407 27.60 45.15 -8.45
CA SER A 407 28.65 45.66 -7.54
C SER A 407 29.13 44.64 -6.49
N GLU A 408 28.77 43.36 -6.60
CA GLU A 408 28.96 42.41 -5.49
C GLU A 408 30.41 41.92 -5.32
N LEU A 409 31.24 41.95 -6.37
CA LEU A 409 32.62 41.45 -6.32
C LEU A 409 33.65 42.58 -6.34
N ASN A 410 34.24 42.88 -5.18
CA ASN A 410 35.34 43.82 -5.03
C ASN A 410 36.68 43.13 -5.30
N ILE A 411 37.48 43.68 -6.20
CA ILE A 411 38.79 43.14 -6.58
C ILE A 411 39.89 44.08 -6.10
N SER A 412 40.77 43.59 -5.23
CA SER A 412 41.97 44.30 -4.78
C SER A 412 43.21 43.53 -5.18
N VAL A 413 44.22 44.23 -5.71
CA VAL A 413 45.55 43.66 -5.96
C VAL A 413 46.52 44.26 -4.97
N ILE A 414 47.14 43.40 -4.16
CA ILE A 414 48.06 43.79 -3.10
C ILE A 414 49.44 43.30 -3.51
N GLU A 415 50.38 44.22 -3.69
CA GLU A 415 51.78 43.93 -4.03
C GLU A 415 52.66 44.22 -2.83
N THR A 416 53.50 43.25 -2.49
CA THR A 416 54.55 43.34 -1.47
C THR A 416 55.89 42.99 -2.11
N ASP A 417 57.01 43.25 -1.44
CA ASP A 417 58.36 43.03 -1.99
C ASP A 417 58.62 41.61 -2.55
N GLN A 418 57.85 40.61 -2.10
CA GLN A 418 58.00 39.21 -2.52
C GLN A 418 56.76 38.60 -3.17
N ARG A 419 55.57 39.18 -2.99
CA ARG A 419 54.30 38.53 -3.38
C ARG A 419 53.32 39.49 -4.02
N ILE A 420 52.55 38.97 -4.97
CA ILE A 420 51.35 39.61 -5.51
C ILE A 420 50.11 38.78 -5.13
N GLU A 421 49.14 39.43 -4.49
CA GLU A 421 47.87 38.83 -4.09
C GLU A 421 46.73 39.47 -4.89
N PHE A 422 45.92 38.62 -5.53
CA PHE A 422 44.64 38.98 -6.12
C PHE A 422 43.55 38.55 -5.15
N LEU A 423 42.96 39.51 -4.43
CA LEU A 423 41.93 39.29 -3.43
C LEU A 423 40.56 39.70 -4.01
N PHE A 424 39.63 38.76 -3.99
CA PHE A 424 38.26 38.90 -4.47
C PHE A 424 37.30 38.79 -3.28
N ILE A 425 36.47 39.81 -3.05
CA ILE A 425 35.59 39.91 -1.87
C ILE A 425 34.14 40.09 -2.29
N VAL A 426 33.23 39.32 -1.69
CA VAL A 426 31.78 39.57 -1.70
C VAL A 426 31.32 39.89 -0.28
N GLU A 427 30.81 41.11 -0.08
CA GLU A 427 30.49 41.63 1.26
C GLU A 427 29.22 41.05 1.86
N ASN A 428 28.23 40.67 1.04
CA ASN A 428 26.95 40.14 1.51
C ASN A 428 26.76 38.68 1.08
N LEU A 429 26.82 37.76 2.05
CA LEU A 429 26.59 36.32 1.85
C LEU A 429 25.10 35.94 1.80
N GLN A 430 24.16 36.85 2.12
CA GLN A 430 22.72 36.51 2.19
C GLN A 430 22.12 36.13 0.82
N ASP A 431 22.77 36.52 -0.27
CA ASP A 431 22.32 36.27 -1.65
C ASP A 431 22.98 35.03 -2.30
N LEU A 432 23.86 34.33 -1.57
CA LEU A 432 24.81 33.31 -2.09
C LEU A 432 24.40 31.84 -1.93
#